data_AF-A0A939R9P7-F1
#
_entry.id   AF-A0A939R9P7-F1
#
_cell.length_a   1.000
_cell.length_b   1.000
_cell.length_c   1.000
_cell.angle_alpha   90.00
_cell.angle_beta   90.00
_cell.angle_gamma   90.00
#
_symmetry.space_group_name_H-M   'P 1'
#
loop_
_entity.id
_entity.type
_entity.pdbx_description
1 polymer ?
#
loop_
_entity_poly.entity_id
_entity_poly.type
_entity_poly.pdbx_seq_one_letter_code
_entity_poly.pdbx_strand_id
1 'polypeptide(L)'
;MKKVLAVLLALVLVLSLTACGSKETLDGSWKLTSMTSNGKDVFAEEGFSLADFEANGVLFGLTAKDGKLTMTLADESSTLEYDDKYIIDPTGNTEKTEYKINNGVLTMEGKEGDNTYTMSLKKMTDAEATKFASQTPDDITKAMYKMLGLDPEMIEKLGE
;
A
#
# COMPACT_ATOMS: atom_id res chain seq x y z
N MET A 1 -2.51 -13.51 6.73
CA MET A 1 -3.31 -12.26 6.67
C MET A 1 -2.95 -11.23 7.75
N LYS A 2 -3.08 -11.48 9.06
CA LYS A 2 -2.67 -10.49 10.11
C LYS A 2 -1.18 -10.08 10.08
N LYS A 3 -0.29 -10.92 9.55
CA LYS A 3 1.15 -10.61 9.44
C LYS A 3 1.49 -9.66 8.28
N VAL A 4 0.81 -9.77 7.14
CA VAL A 4 1.05 -8.92 5.96
C VAL A 4 0.64 -7.47 6.27
N LEU A 5 -0.49 -7.30 6.98
CA LEU A 5 -0.94 -5.99 7.43
C LEU A 5 -0.04 -5.39 8.52
N ALA A 6 0.45 -6.21 9.45
CA ALA A 6 1.43 -5.78 10.45
C ALA A 6 2.78 -5.38 9.82
N VAL A 7 3.23 -6.10 8.78
CA VAL A 7 4.45 -5.78 8.03
C VAL A 7 4.29 -4.49 7.21
N LEU A 8 3.12 -4.26 6.60
CA LEU A 8 2.77 -2.98 5.95
C LEU A 8 2.73 -1.80 6.93
N LEU A 9 2.30 -2.01 8.18
CA LEU A 9 2.28 -1.00 9.24
C LEU A 9 3.68 -0.73 9.82
N ALA A 10 4.57 -1.73 9.84
CA ALA A 10 5.95 -1.58 10.30
C ALA A 10 6.90 -0.87 9.31
N LEU A 11 6.43 -0.62 8.08
CA LEU A 11 7.21 -0.11 6.96
C LEU A 11 7.55 1.38 6.98
N VAL A 12 7.13 2.14 8.00
CA VAL A 12 7.15 3.62 7.98
C VAL A 12 8.35 4.19 8.76
N LEU A 13 9.52 3.57 8.65
CA LEU A 13 10.65 3.88 9.53
C LEU A 13 11.92 4.36 8.77
N VAL A 14 12.20 5.67 8.74
CA VAL A 14 13.59 6.24 8.79
C VAL A 14 14.47 6.36 7.50
N LEU A 15 14.47 7.61 6.96
CA LEU A 15 15.56 8.53 6.48
C LEU A 15 16.64 8.07 5.45
N SER A 16 17.16 8.86 4.48
CA SER A 16 17.07 10.30 4.13
C SER A 16 17.76 10.62 2.76
N LEU A 17 17.49 11.80 2.17
CA LEU A 17 18.36 12.80 1.49
C LEU A 17 17.70 13.49 0.26
N THR A 18 17.93 14.81 0.22
CA THR A 18 17.23 15.91 -0.47
C THR A 18 17.49 16.06 -1.98
N ALA A 19 16.47 16.50 -2.73
CA ALA A 19 16.63 17.37 -3.91
C ALA A 19 15.34 18.15 -4.21
N CYS A 20 15.50 19.42 -4.59
CA CYS A 20 14.46 20.40 -4.87
C CYS A 20 14.31 20.61 -6.39
N GLY A 21 13.12 20.41 -6.92
CA GLY A 21 12.72 20.66 -8.31
C GLY A 21 11.23 20.33 -8.43
N SER A 22 10.44 21.22 -9.07
CA SER A 22 8.99 21.12 -9.34
C SER A 22 8.29 19.99 -8.58
N LYS A 23 7.96 20.26 -7.31
CA LYS A 23 7.55 19.24 -6.34
C LYS A 23 6.24 18.61 -6.80
N GLU A 24 6.29 17.43 -7.39
CA GLU A 24 5.10 16.60 -7.54
C GLU A 24 4.50 16.44 -6.14
N THR A 25 3.24 16.82 -5.96
CA THR A 25 2.59 16.79 -4.67
C THR A 25 2.15 15.37 -4.34
N LEU A 26 2.22 15.01 -3.06
CA LEU A 26 1.75 13.69 -2.61
C LEU A 26 0.23 13.53 -2.84
N ASP A 27 -0.55 14.60 -2.86
CA ASP A 27 -2.01 14.59 -3.05
C ASP A 27 -2.48 13.78 -4.27
N GLY A 28 -3.35 12.79 -4.04
CA GLY A 28 -4.03 11.93 -5.01
C GLY A 28 -4.00 10.45 -4.61
N SER A 29 -4.47 9.58 -5.50
CA SER A 29 -4.47 8.12 -5.28
C SER A 29 -3.26 7.46 -5.96
N TRP A 30 -2.65 6.51 -5.25
CA TRP A 30 -1.40 5.88 -5.65
C TRP A 30 -1.51 4.36 -5.55
N LYS A 31 -1.26 3.67 -6.66
CA LYS A 31 -1.29 2.21 -6.77
C LYS A 31 0.05 1.64 -6.38
N LEU A 32 0.06 0.69 -5.45
CA LEU A 32 1.24 -0.09 -5.10
C LEU A 32 1.73 -0.84 -6.35
N THR A 33 3.02 -0.76 -6.64
CA THR A 33 3.65 -1.48 -7.75
C THR A 33 4.71 -2.46 -7.29
N SER A 34 5.30 -2.23 -6.13
CA SER A 34 6.22 -3.17 -5.50
C SER A 34 6.31 -2.90 -4.02
N MET A 35 6.58 -3.96 -3.27
CA MET A 35 6.92 -3.88 -1.86
C MET A 35 7.99 -4.93 -1.58
N THR A 36 9.10 -4.53 -0.98
CA THR A 36 10.20 -5.44 -0.68
C THR A 36 10.63 -5.36 0.78
N SER A 37 11.06 -6.48 1.36
CA SER A 37 11.77 -6.59 2.63
C SER A 37 13.17 -7.11 2.37
N ASN A 38 14.19 -6.36 2.74
CA ASN A 38 15.60 -6.62 2.46
C ASN A 38 15.85 -6.98 0.98
N GLY A 39 15.16 -6.28 0.07
CA GLY A 39 15.20 -6.50 -1.38
C GLY A 39 14.41 -7.71 -1.90
N LYS A 40 13.69 -8.45 -1.04
CA LYS A 40 12.82 -9.57 -1.42
C LYS A 40 11.37 -9.13 -1.49
N ASP A 41 10.64 -9.59 -2.51
CA ASP A 41 9.21 -9.29 -2.66
C ASP A 41 8.39 -9.90 -1.51
N VAL A 42 7.64 -9.05 -0.79
CA VAL A 42 6.84 -9.48 0.36
C VAL A 42 5.59 -10.29 -0.03
N PHE A 43 5.08 -10.13 -1.25
CA PHE A 43 3.93 -10.93 -1.72
C PHE A 43 4.38 -12.34 -2.11
N ALA A 44 5.58 -12.45 -2.70
CA ALA A 44 6.14 -13.72 -3.15
C ALA A 44 6.37 -14.71 -2.00
N GLU A 45 6.67 -14.22 -0.79
CA GLU A 45 6.82 -15.08 0.40
C GLU A 45 5.52 -15.81 0.77
N GLU A 46 4.36 -15.23 0.43
CA GLU A 46 3.03 -15.80 0.68
C GLU A 46 2.50 -16.58 -0.54
N GLY A 47 3.30 -16.74 -1.60
CA GLY A 47 2.93 -17.45 -2.82
C GLY A 47 1.98 -16.68 -3.75
N PHE A 48 1.82 -15.38 -3.54
CA PHE A 48 1.02 -14.50 -4.39
C PHE A 48 1.91 -13.49 -5.10
N SER A 49 1.44 -12.89 -6.19
CA SER A 49 2.03 -11.68 -6.75
C SER A 49 1.03 -10.54 -6.76
N LEU A 50 1.54 -9.31 -6.69
CA LEU A 50 0.73 -8.11 -6.82
C LEU A 50 -0.04 -8.08 -8.16
N ALA A 51 0.57 -8.62 -9.22
CA ALA A 51 -0.04 -8.74 -10.53
C ALA A 51 -1.23 -9.71 -10.54
N ASP A 52 -1.20 -10.78 -9.75
CA ASP A 52 -2.31 -11.74 -9.66
C ASP A 52 -3.54 -11.10 -9.01
N PHE A 53 -3.33 -10.29 -7.97
CA PHE A 53 -4.43 -9.51 -7.37
C PHE A 53 -5.01 -8.50 -8.37
N GLU A 54 -4.15 -7.78 -9.10
CA GLU A 54 -4.60 -6.82 -10.11
C GLU A 54 -5.39 -7.51 -11.24
N ALA A 55 -4.92 -8.67 -11.70
CA ALA A 55 -5.62 -9.51 -12.68
C ALA A 55 -6.98 -10.00 -12.18
N ASN A 56 -7.12 -10.21 -10.86
CA ASN A 56 -8.38 -10.57 -10.21
C ASN A 56 -9.19 -9.35 -9.76
N GLY A 57 -8.81 -8.15 -10.18
CA GLY A 57 -9.60 -6.95 -10.00
C GLY A 57 -9.32 -6.18 -8.72
N VAL A 58 -8.32 -6.56 -7.93
CA VAL A 58 -7.97 -5.91 -6.66
C VAL A 58 -6.80 -4.95 -6.85
N LEU A 59 -6.93 -3.73 -6.34
CA LEU A 59 -5.85 -2.76 -6.33
C LEU A 59 -5.39 -2.52 -4.89
N PHE A 60 -4.08 -2.48 -4.70
CA PHE A 60 -3.48 -2.04 -3.45
C PHE A 60 -2.92 -0.64 -3.63
N GLY A 61 -3.01 0.19 -2.60
CA GLY A 61 -2.61 1.58 -2.72
C GLY A 61 -2.94 2.42 -1.50
N LEU A 62 -2.74 3.71 -1.67
CA LEU A 62 -3.04 4.75 -0.69
C LEU A 62 -3.68 5.95 -1.36
N THR A 63 -4.46 6.69 -0.58
CA THR A 63 -4.96 8.01 -0.96
C THR A 63 -4.31 9.05 -0.05
N ALA A 64 -3.63 10.02 -0.65
CA ALA A 64 -3.10 11.17 0.06
C ALA A 64 -3.98 12.38 -0.26
N LYS A 65 -4.51 13.03 0.78
CA LYS A 65 -5.35 14.22 0.61
C LYS A 65 -5.35 15.04 1.89
N ASP A 66 -5.27 16.36 1.75
CA ASP A 66 -5.39 17.31 2.87
C ASP A 66 -4.41 16.99 4.03
N GLY A 67 -3.18 16.59 3.71
CA GLY A 67 -2.15 16.23 4.69
C GLY A 67 -2.36 14.88 5.37
N LYS A 68 -3.30 14.06 4.90
CA LYS A 68 -3.58 12.71 5.40
C LYS A 68 -3.36 11.64 4.36
N LEU A 69 -2.60 10.62 4.73
CA LEU A 69 -2.35 9.45 3.93
C LEU A 69 -3.18 8.30 4.48
N THR A 70 -4.17 7.85 3.72
CA THR A 70 -5.05 6.74 4.08
C THR A 70 -4.68 5.51 3.25
N MET A 71 -4.35 4.43 3.95
CA MET A 71 -4.22 3.10 3.37
C MET A 71 -5.48 2.32 3.72
N THR A 72 -6.12 1.73 2.71
CA THR A 72 -7.31 0.90 2.87
C THR A 72 -7.01 -0.49 2.35
N LEU A 73 -7.14 -1.47 3.23
CA LEU A 73 -6.96 -2.89 2.95
C LEU A 73 -8.18 -3.61 3.51
N ALA A 74 -9.11 -3.99 2.63
CA ALA A 74 -10.38 -4.57 3.04
C ALA A 74 -11.16 -3.66 4.01
N ASP A 75 -11.49 -4.17 5.20
CA ASP A 75 -12.21 -3.51 6.28
C ASP A 75 -11.26 -2.75 7.23
N GLU A 76 -9.95 -2.91 7.03
CA GLU A 76 -8.94 -2.22 7.82
C GLU A 76 -8.48 -0.96 7.08
N SER A 77 -8.56 0.17 7.78
CA SER A 77 -8.01 1.43 7.30
C SER A 77 -7.05 2.00 8.33
N SER A 78 -5.90 2.46 7.86
CA SER A 78 -4.93 3.21 8.67
C SER A 78 -4.74 4.58 8.06
N THR A 79 -4.71 5.61 8.90
CA THR A 79 -4.44 6.98 8.48
C THR A 79 -3.17 7.48 9.13
N LEU A 80 -2.27 8.01 8.32
CA LEU A 80 -1.05 8.70 8.72
C LEU A 80 -1.17 10.17 8.32
N GLU A 81 -0.33 11.02 8.89
CA GLU A 81 -0.19 12.40 8.44
C GLU A 81 0.99 12.50 7.47
N TYR A 82 1.01 13.52 6.62
CA TYR A 82 2.19 13.85 5.83
C TYR A 82 2.37 15.35 5.74
N ASP A 83 3.62 15.76 5.67
CA ASP A 83 4.02 17.09 5.27
C ASP A 83 4.66 17.06 3.88
N ASP A 84 5.22 18.21 3.52
CA ASP A 84 5.96 18.46 2.30
C ASP A 84 7.08 17.46 1.98
N LYS A 85 7.57 16.70 2.95
CA LYS A 85 8.75 15.84 2.78
C LYS A 85 8.61 14.49 3.48
N TYR A 86 7.77 14.40 4.50
CA TYR A 86 7.70 13.26 5.38
C TYR A 86 6.29 12.73 5.53
N ILE A 87 6.19 11.42 5.68
CA ILE A 87 5.06 10.78 6.34
C ILE A 87 5.34 10.80 7.84
N ILE A 88 4.34 11.16 8.61
CA ILE A 88 4.37 11.41 10.05
C ILE A 88 3.43 10.42 10.72
N ASP A 89 3.96 9.65 11.66
CA ASP A 89 3.17 8.74 12.47
C ASP A 89 2.37 9.54 13.54
N PRO A 90 1.03 9.43 13.57
CA PRO A 90 0.20 10.14 14.54
C PRO A 90 0.34 9.60 15.99
N THR A 91 1.01 8.47 16.21
CA THR A 91 1.17 7.84 17.54
C THR A 91 2.18 8.56 18.45
N GLY A 92 2.80 9.65 17.99
CA GLY A 92 3.64 10.52 18.81
C GLY A 92 5.10 10.06 18.93
N ASN A 93 5.48 8.95 18.28
CA ASN A 93 6.87 8.69 17.95
C ASN A 93 7.29 9.74 16.91
N THR A 94 8.31 10.54 17.22
CA THR A 94 8.81 11.64 16.36
C THR A 94 9.47 11.16 15.06
N GLU A 95 9.23 9.92 14.66
CA GLU A 95 9.83 9.28 13.50
C GLU A 95 9.14 9.78 12.23
N LYS A 96 9.96 10.27 11.31
CA LYS A 96 9.55 10.85 10.05
C LYS A 96 10.14 10.02 8.92
N THR A 97 9.30 9.63 7.96
CA THR A 97 9.73 8.84 6.81
C THR A 97 9.75 9.70 5.56
N GLU A 98 10.94 9.90 5.00
CA GLU A 98 11.11 10.70 3.79
C GLU A 98 10.52 9.93 2.61
N TYR A 99 9.62 10.58 1.88
CA TYR A 99 9.12 10.06 0.62
C TYR A 99 9.78 10.80 -0.55
N LYS A 100 9.90 10.10 -1.67
CA LYS A 100 10.41 10.67 -2.92
C LYS A 100 9.37 10.46 -4.00
N ILE A 101 9.10 11.50 -4.78
CA ILE A 101 8.27 11.36 -5.99
C ILE A 101 9.16 11.72 -7.18
N ASN A 102 9.38 10.75 -8.05
CA ASN A 102 10.17 10.91 -9.26
C ASN A 102 9.39 10.35 -10.45
N ASN A 103 9.11 11.20 -11.45
CA ASN A 103 8.39 10.82 -12.66
C ASN A 103 7.07 10.06 -12.38
N GLY A 104 6.24 10.58 -11.47
CA GLY A 104 4.97 9.95 -11.08
C GLY A 104 5.10 8.64 -10.28
N VAL A 105 6.29 8.33 -9.77
CA VAL A 105 6.54 7.19 -8.88
C VAL A 105 6.86 7.70 -7.48
N LEU A 106 5.96 7.43 -6.54
CA LEU A 106 6.17 7.61 -5.11
C LEU A 106 6.98 6.43 -4.57
N THR A 107 8.09 6.72 -3.91
CA THR A 107 8.93 5.73 -3.23
C THR A 107 9.03 6.07 -1.75
N MET A 108 8.89 5.06 -0.91
CA MET A 108 9.03 5.14 0.54
C MET A 108 9.96 4.02 1.00
N GLU A 109 10.90 4.34 1.89
CA GLU A 109 11.81 3.37 2.49
C GLU A 109 11.65 3.41 4.01
N GLY A 110 11.54 2.23 4.60
CA GLY A 110 11.37 2.00 6.03
C GLY A 110 12.41 1.04 6.59
N LYS A 111 12.60 1.04 7.90
CA LYS A 111 13.58 0.25 8.65
C LYS A 111 13.01 -0.18 9.99
N GLU A 112 12.74 -1.45 10.15
CA GLU A 112 12.32 -2.02 11.43
C GLU A 112 13.42 -2.96 11.94
N GLY A 113 14.15 -2.53 12.97
CA GLY A 113 15.35 -3.24 13.41
C GLY A 113 16.38 -3.34 12.27
N ASP A 114 16.76 -4.57 11.91
CA ASP A 114 17.70 -4.84 10.81
C ASP A 114 17.03 -4.94 9.43
N ASN A 115 15.70 -4.93 9.36
CA ASN A 115 14.97 -5.07 8.11
C ASN A 115 14.79 -3.72 7.42
N THR A 116 15.23 -3.60 6.17
CA THR A 116 14.90 -2.46 5.31
C THR A 116 13.76 -2.84 4.39
N TYR A 117 12.77 -1.99 4.30
CA TYR A 117 11.62 -2.19 3.47
C TYR A 117 11.47 -1.05 2.47
N THR A 118 10.97 -1.37 1.28
CA THR A 118 10.78 -0.38 0.23
C THR A 118 9.42 -0.56 -0.42
N MET A 119 8.63 0.51 -0.49
CA MET A 119 7.41 0.58 -1.27
C MET A 119 7.60 1.50 -2.46
N SER A 120 7.11 1.08 -3.62
CA SER A 120 6.97 1.94 -4.78
C SER A 120 5.52 1.95 -5.24
N LEU A 121 5.01 3.14 -5.52
CA LEU A 121 3.65 3.36 -5.98
C LEU A 121 3.65 4.27 -7.19
N LYS A 122 2.71 4.03 -8.11
CA LYS A 122 2.46 4.89 -9.26
C LYS A 122 1.17 5.66 -9.07
N LYS A 123 1.10 6.86 -9.63
CA LYS A 123 -0.15 7.61 -9.67
C LYS A 123 -1.24 6.77 -10.36
N MET A 124 -2.39 6.65 -9.72
CA MET A 124 -3.56 6.01 -10.32
C MET A 124 -4.12 6.91 -11.42
N THR A 125 -4.63 6.31 -12.49
CA THR A 125 -5.60 6.94 -13.38
C THR A 125 -6.92 7.17 -12.66
N ASP A 126 -7.78 8.05 -13.18
CA ASP A 126 -9.12 8.29 -12.59
C ASP A 126 -9.96 7.01 -12.51
N ALA A 127 -9.83 6.12 -13.50
CA ALA A 127 -10.52 4.83 -13.53
C ALA A 127 -10.01 3.89 -12.41
N GLU A 128 -8.70 3.81 -12.22
CA GLU A 128 -8.09 3.03 -11.14
C GLU A 128 -8.45 3.61 -9.77
N ALA A 129 -8.42 4.92 -9.61
CA ALA A 129 -8.80 5.59 -8.36
C ALA A 129 -10.28 5.35 -8.01
N THR A 130 -11.17 5.43 -9.00
CA THR A 130 -12.60 5.13 -8.83
C THR A 130 -12.79 3.68 -8.39
N LYS A 131 -12.10 2.74 -9.07
CA LYS A 131 -12.15 1.31 -8.75
C LYS A 131 -11.63 1.05 -7.34
N PHE A 132 -10.46 1.59 -7.00
CA PHE A 132 -9.83 1.46 -5.68
C PHE A 132 -10.74 2.01 -4.57
N ALA A 133 -11.38 3.16 -4.78
CA ALA A 133 -12.29 3.75 -3.81
C ALA A 133 -13.60 2.94 -3.62
N SER A 134 -13.97 2.12 -4.60
CA SER A 134 -15.20 1.29 -4.56
C SER A 134 -14.97 -0.15 -4.10
N GLN A 135 -13.72 -0.60 -3.98
CA GLN A 135 -13.42 -2.00 -3.67
C GLN A 135 -13.85 -2.38 -2.25
N THR A 136 -14.33 -3.60 -2.08
CA THR A 136 -14.84 -4.13 -0.81
C THR A 136 -13.94 -5.24 -0.27
N PRO A 137 -14.04 -5.58 1.03
CA PRO A 137 -13.40 -6.78 1.60
C PRO A 137 -13.73 -8.06 0.83
N ASP A 138 -14.97 -8.17 0.33
CA ASP A 138 -15.44 -9.31 -0.45
C ASP A 138 -14.72 -9.44 -1.79
N ASP A 139 -14.39 -8.32 -2.43
CA ASP A 139 -13.63 -8.34 -3.70
C ASP A 139 -12.23 -8.93 -3.50
N ILE A 140 -11.59 -8.58 -2.38
CA ILE A 140 -10.27 -9.12 -2.00
C ILE A 140 -10.37 -10.62 -1.71
N THR A 141 -11.37 -11.02 -0.95
CA THR A 141 -11.62 -12.42 -0.60
C THR A 141 -11.90 -13.25 -1.87
N LYS A 142 -12.79 -12.77 -2.74
CA LYS A 142 -13.11 -13.44 -4.02
C LYS A 142 -11.87 -13.56 -4.92
N ALA A 143 -11.01 -12.54 -4.97
CA ALA A 143 -9.76 -12.61 -5.70
C ALA A 143 -8.83 -13.69 -5.14
N MET A 144 -8.69 -13.78 -3.82
CA MET A 144 -7.89 -14.83 -3.17
C MET A 144 -8.41 -16.24 -3.50
N TYR A 145 -9.72 -16.46 -3.46
CA TYR A 145 -10.32 -17.75 -3.80
C TYR A 145 -10.03 -18.13 -5.26
N LYS A 146 -10.22 -17.19 -6.20
CA LYS A 146 -9.89 -17.41 -7.61
C LYS A 146 -8.42 -17.77 -7.82
N MET A 147 -7.50 -17.08 -7.14
CA MET A 147 -6.06 -17.37 -7.22
C MET A 147 -5.71 -18.76 -6.68
N LEU A 148 -6.46 -19.23 -5.67
CA LEU A 148 -6.30 -20.58 -5.10
C LEU A 148 -7.03 -21.67 -5.91
N GLY A 149 -7.67 -21.32 -7.03
CA GLY A 149 -8.48 -22.26 -7.83
C GLY A 149 -9.75 -22.72 -7.11
N LEU A 150 -10.20 -21.98 -6.09
CA LEU A 150 -11.41 -22.25 -5.35
C LEU A 150 -12.58 -21.49 -5.96
N ASP A 151 -13.77 -22.08 -5.87
CA ASP A 151 -15.00 -21.43 -6.32
C ASP A 151 -15.37 -20.28 -5.35
N PRO A 152 -15.38 -19.02 -5.80
CA PRO A 152 -15.74 -17.88 -4.97
C PRO A 152 -17.20 -17.91 -4.49
N GLU A 153 -18.08 -18.67 -5.15
CA GLU A 153 -19.49 -18.86 -4.71
C GLU A 153 -19.59 -19.78 -3.48
N MET A 154 -18.53 -20.50 -3.11
CA MET A 154 -18.48 -21.24 -1.84
C MET A 154 -18.43 -20.32 -0.61
N ILE A 155 -18.09 -19.04 -0.78
CA ILE A 155 -18.10 -18.04 0.31
C ILE A 155 -19.53 -17.82 0.82
N GLU A 156 -20.52 -17.72 -0.08
CA GLU A 156 -21.94 -17.51 0.31
C GLU A 156 -22.52 -18.70 1.08
N LYS A 157 -22.01 -19.92 0.85
CA LYS A 157 -22.52 -21.15 1.49
C LYS A 157 -21.95 -21.46 2.88
N LEU A 158 -20.90 -20.76 3.30
CA LEU A 158 -20.26 -20.97 4.61
C LEU A 158 -20.62 -19.89 5.63
N GLY A 159 -21.38 -18.87 5.23
CA GLY A 159 -21.88 -17.79 6.07
C GLY A 159 -23.30 -17.99 6.61
N GLU A 160 -23.95 -19.13 6.31
CA GLU A 160 -25.27 -19.54 6.84
C GLU A 160 -25.14 -20.63 7.91
#